data_AF-A0A7C5HIJ9-F1
#
_entry.id   AF-A0A7C5HIJ9-F1
#
_cell.length_a   1.000
_cell.length_b   1.000
_cell.length_c   1.000
_cell.angle_alpha   90.00
_cell.angle_beta   90.00
_cell.angle_gamma   90.00
#
_symmetry.space_group_name_H-M   'P 1'
#
loop_
_entity.id
_entity.type
_entity.pdbx_description
1 polymer ?
#
loop_
_entity_poly.entity_id
_entity_poly.type
_entity_poly.pdbx_seq_one_letter_code
_entity_poly.pdbx_strand_id
1 'polypeptide(L)'
;MLILHDPILDNKVKYHDKIIICFNKITYNFIKICAEKDVAGVIAPSIDNKDLVEFLGEEIGVALTGNESIPFPIILTEGFGNFRMNAVFETFFKEHQNKKIYMNGHTQIRAGVVRPQIIVFE
;
A
#
# COMPACT_ATOMS: atom_id res chain seq x y z
N MET A 1 -8.89 -9.33 -2.00
CA MET A 1 -8.27 -10.51 -1.33
C MET A 1 -6.80 -10.22 -1.13
N LEU A 2 -6.24 -10.60 0.03
CA LEU A 2 -4.86 -10.31 0.42
C LEU A 2 -3.89 -11.28 -0.25
N ILE A 3 -2.81 -10.75 -0.84
CA ILE A 3 -1.71 -11.53 -1.41
C ILE A 3 -0.39 -10.95 -0.92
N LEU A 4 0.52 -11.84 -0.48
CA LEU A 4 1.88 -11.47 -0.12
C LEU A 4 2.75 -11.48 -1.36
N HIS A 5 3.53 -10.42 -1.56
CA HIS A 5 4.50 -10.38 -2.63
C HIS A 5 5.73 -9.60 -2.18
N ASP A 6 6.93 -10.18 -2.35
CA ASP A 6 8.15 -9.37 -2.46
C ASP A 6 8.01 -8.41 -3.65
N PRO A 7 8.73 -7.27 -3.74
CA PRO A 7 8.43 -6.19 -4.68
C PRO A 7 8.77 -6.49 -6.17
N ILE A 8 8.36 -7.66 -6.67
CA ILE A 8 8.49 -8.15 -8.04
C ILE A 8 7.24 -8.98 -8.34
N LEU A 9 6.23 -8.44 -9.01
CA LEU A 9 5.01 -9.22 -9.32
C LEU A 9 5.25 -10.31 -10.39
N ASP A 10 4.78 -11.54 -10.17
CA ASP A 10 4.76 -12.60 -11.20
C ASP A 10 3.70 -12.31 -12.28
N ASN A 11 4.13 -12.24 -13.54
CA ASN A 11 3.27 -12.00 -14.70
C ASN A 11 2.19 -13.08 -14.95
N LYS A 12 2.34 -14.28 -14.39
CA LYS A 12 1.38 -15.38 -14.53
C LYS A 12 0.20 -15.29 -13.56
N VAL A 13 0.29 -14.43 -12.54
CA VAL A 13 -0.72 -14.29 -11.49
C VAL A 13 -1.68 -13.14 -11.85
N LYS A 14 -2.98 -13.34 -11.58
CA LYS A 14 -4.00 -12.31 -11.73
C LYS A 14 -4.12 -11.49 -10.44
N TYR A 15 -3.72 -10.22 -10.48
CA TYR A 15 -3.78 -9.31 -9.34
C TYR A 15 -4.98 -8.35 -9.31
N HIS A 16 -5.83 -8.40 -10.34
CA HIS A 16 -7.07 -7.63 -10.37
C HIS A 16 -7.91 -7.87 -9.10
N ASP A 17 -8.36 -6.78 -8.47
CA ASP A 17 -9.08 -6.76 -7.19
C ASP A 17 -8.33 -7.38 -5.99
N LYS A 18 -7.00 -7.46 -6.05
CA LYS A 18 -6.15 -7.95 -4.96
C LYS A 18 -5.47 -6.79 -4.24
N ILE A 19 -5.32 -6.95 -2.92
CA ILE A 19 -4.50 -6.05 -2.12
C ILE A 19 -3.15 -6.71 -1.93
N ILE A 20 -2.09 -6.02 -2.35
CA ILE A 20 -0.72 -6.52 -2.30
C ILE A 20 -0.05 -6.06 -1.02
N ILE A 21 0.58 -6.98 -0.30
CA ILE A 21 1.40 -6.70 0.88
C ILE A 21 2.86 -6.95 0.54
N CYS A 22 3.70 -5.94 0.75
CA CYS A 22 5.16 -6.03 0.67
C CYS A 22 5.77 -5.91 2.06
N PHE A 23 6.83 -6.68 2.34
CA PHE A 23 7.56 -6.60 3.61
C PHE A 23 8.83 -5.74 3.54
N ASN A 24 9.19 -5.29 2.34
CA ASN A 24 10.35 -4.47 2.05
C ASN A 24 9.94 -3.19 1.32
N LYS A 25 10.84 -2.20 1.28
CA LYS A 25 10.65 -0.96 0.53
C LYS A 25 10.19 -1.24 -0.92
N ILE A 26 9.17 -0.50 -1.36
CA ILE A 26 8.68 -0.51 -2.74
C ILE A 26 9.30 0.63 -3.55
N THR A 27 9.19 0.56 -4.88
CA THR A 27 9.75 1.55 -5.82
C THR A 27 8.67 2.09 -6.75
N TYR A 28 8.98 3.19 -7.44
CA TYR A 28 8.14 3.72 -8.52
C TYR A 28 7.75 2.65 -9.54
N ASN A 29 8.73 1.85 -10.02
CA ASN A 29 8.46 0.79 -10.99
C ASN A 29 7.48 -0.25 -10.46
N PHE A 30 7.56 -0.60 -9.17
CA PHE A 30 6.65 -1.55 -8.56
C PHE A 30 5.20 -1.03 -8.55
N ILE A 31 4.98 0.20 -8.07
CA ILE A 31 3.63 0.79 -8.01
C ILE A 31 3.06 1.07 -9.40
N LYS A 32 3.91 1.37 -10.39
CA LYS A 32 3.51 1.47 -11.80
C LYS A 32 3.00 0.13 -12.33
N ILE A 33 3.72 -0.98 -12.10
CA ILE A 33 3.27 -2.31 -12.52
C ILE A 33 1.96 -2.68 -11.79
N CYS A 34 1.83 -2.36 -10.50
CA CYS A 34 0.58 -2.54 -9.77
C CYS A 34 -0.60 -1.82 -10.45
N ALA A 35 -0.39 -0.59 -10.94
CA ALA A 35 -1.41 0.15 -11.68
C ALA A 35 -1.78 -0.54 -12.99
N GLU A 36 -0.78 -1.01 -13.76
CA GLU A 36 -0.99 -1.76 -15.00
C GLU A 36 -1.74 -3.09 -14.78
N LYS A 37 -1.64 -3.68 -13.59
CA LYS A 37 -2.31 -4.92 -13.19
C LYS A 37 -3.66 -4.71 -12.49
N ASP A 38 -4.10 -3.46 -12.33
CA ASP A 38 -5.40 -3.09 -11.75
C ASP A 38 -5.63 -3.67 -10.34
N VAL A 39 -4.62 -3.54 -9.48
CA VAL A 39 -4.71 -3.98 -8.08
C VAL A 39 -5.70 -3.12 -7.28
N ALA A 40 -6.30 -3.68 -6.23
CA ALA A 40 -7.21 -2.94 -5.35
C ALA A 40 -6.48 -2.05 -4.31
N GLY A 41 -5.18 -2.25 -4.09
CA GLY A 41 -4.41 -1.49 -3.10
C GLY A 41 -3.05 -2.10 -2.79
N VAL A 42 -2.18 -1.29 -2.18
CA VAL A 42 -0.84 -1.70 -1.77
C VAL A 42 -0.60 -1.34 -0.30
N ILE A 43 -0.08 -2.28 0.48
CA ILE A 43 0.49 -2.04 1.80
C ILE A 43 1.98 -2.38 1.73
N ALA A 44 2.81 -1.43 2.13
CA ALA A 44 4.25 -1.60 2.14
C ALA A 44 4.85 -0.88 3.33
N PRO A 45 6.09 -1.20 3.71
CA PRO A 45 6.71 -0.47 4.80
C PRO A 45 7.09 0.95 4.41
N SER A 46 7.68 1.11 3.23
CA SER A 46 8.24 2.38 2.82
C SER A 46 8.41 2.52 1.31
N ILE A 47 8.52 3.77 0.88
CA ILE A 47 8.89 4.21 -0.47
C ILE A 47 9.75 5.47 -0.34
N ASP A 48 10.56 5.83 -1.34
CA ASP A 48 11.16 7.16 -1.38
C ASP A 48 10.09 8.21 -1.73
N ASN A 49 10.14 9.40 -1.13
CA ASN A 49 9.18 10.47 -1.47
C ASN A 49 9.22 10.79 -2.97
N LYS A 50 10.41 10.84 -3.58
CA LYS A 50 10.57 11.10 -5.02
C LYS A 50 9.81 10.11 -5.90
N ASP A 51 9.79 8.83 -5.53
CA ASP A 51 9.14 7.76 -6.29
C ASP A 51 7.61 7.90 -6.16
N LEU A 52 7.14 8.28 -4.97
CA LEU A 52 5.73 8.56 -4.74
C LEU A 52 5.28 9.81 -5.52
N VAL A 53 6.05 10.90 -5.47
CA VAL A 53 5.78 12.13 -6.22
C VAL A 53 5.77 11.87 -7.73
N GLU A 54 6.71 11.06 -8.23
CA GLU A 54 6.73 10.67 -9.65
C GLU A 54 5.47 9.89 -10.05
N PHE A 55 4.97 9.01 -9.17
CA PHE A 55 3.73 8.28 -9.41
C PHE A 55 2.48 9.15 -9.31
N LEU A 56 2.46 10.10 -8.39
CA LEU A 56 1.34 11.03 -8.19
C LEU A 56 1.28 12.14 -9.25
N GLY A 57 2.43 12.55 -9.76
CA GLY A 57 2.59 13.75 -10.58
C GLY A 57 2.65 15.06 -9.76
N GLU A 58 2.47 14.99 -8.44
CA GLU A 58 2.51 16.11 -7.51
C GLU A 58 2.94 15.67 -6.09
N GLU A 59 3.26 16.63 -5.22
CA GLU A 59 3.55 16.36 -3.81
C GLU A 59 2.28 15.97 -3.06
N ILE A 60 2.40 15.05 -2.10
CA ILE A 60 1.27 14.66 -1.24
C ILE A 60 0.80 15.83 -0.37
N GLY A 61 -0.47 15.78 0.01
CA GLY A 61 -1.02 16.66 1.04
C GLY A 61 -0.29 16.49 2.38
N VAL A 62 -0.28 17.54 3.19
CA VAL A 62 0.32 17.51 4.54
C VAL A 62 -0.72 17.23 5.62
N ALA A 63 -1.93 17.78 5.47
CA ALA A 63 -2.98 17.71 6.49
C ALA A 63 -4.06 16.66 6.21
N LEU A 64 -4.30 16.40 4.93
CA LEU A 64 -5.30 15.50 4.38
C LEU A 64 -4.62 14.69 3.28
N THR A 65 -4.65 13.36 3.39
CA THR A 65 -4.10 12.44 2.39
C THR A 65 -5.02 11.23 2.22
N GLY A 66 -4.75 10.42 1.21
CA GLY A 66 -5.53 9.22 0.87
C GLY A 66 -6.72 9.49 -0.07
N ASN A 67 -6.81 10.71 -0.61
CA ASN A 67 -7.79 11.13 -1.62
C ASN A 67 -7.10 11.60 -2.92
N GLU A 68 -5.80 11.36 -3.05
CA GLU A 68 -5.04 11.67 -4.25
C GLU A 68 -5.63 10.91 -5.45
N SER A 69 -5.51 11.48 -6.64
CA SER A 69 -6.03 10.89 -7.88
C SER A 69 -5.12 9.75 -8.39
N ILE A 70 -5.01 8.67 -7.61
CA ILE A 70 -4.24 7.46 -7.93
C ILE A 70 -5.16 6.26 -8.19
N PRO A 71 -4.72 5.29 -9.01
CA PRO A 71 -5.55 4.14 -9.38
C PRO A 71 -5.91 3.23 -8.21
N PHE A 72 -5.15 3.26 -7.10
CA PHE A 72 -5.40 2.46 -5.91
C PHE A 72 -4.79 3.12 -4.67
N PRO A 73 -5.34 2.88 -3.46
CA PRO A 73 -4.78 3.38 -2.21
C PRO A 73 -3.45 2.71 -1.85
N ILE A 74 -2.54 3.49 -1.26
CA ILE A 74 -1.26 3.03 -0.71
C ILE A 74 -1.22 3.35 0.78
N ILE A 75 -0.95 2.34 1.62
CA ILE A 75 -0.68 2.51 3.05
C ILE A 75 0.77 2.16 3.33
N LEU A 76 1.49 3.10 3.95
CA LEU A 76 2.87 2.91 4.41
C LEU A 76 2.88 2.68 5.93
N THR A 77 3.47 1.56 6.38
CA THR A 77 3.55 1.26 7.82
C THR A 77 4.71 1.99 8.53
N GLU A 78 5.79 2.31 7.81
CA GLU A 78 6.99 2.97 8.35
C GLU A 78 7.30 4.33 7.67
N GLY A 79 6.55 4.70 6.62
CA GLY A 79 6.65 6.01 5.97
C GLY A 79 7.72 6.10 4.88
N PHE A 80 8.44 7.22 4.78
CA PHE A 80 9.40 7.46 3.70
C PHE A 80 10.82 7.04 4.07
N GLY A 81 11.50 6.31 3.18
CA GLY A 81 12.88 5.88 3.37
C GLY A 81 13.12 4.45 2.92
N ASN A 82 14.06 3.76 3.60
CA ASN A 82 14.37 2.36 3.34
C ASN A 82 14.14 1.52 4.59
N PHE A 83 12.89 1.13 4.78
CA PHE A 83 12.44 0.36 5.92
C PHE A 83 11.90 -1.01 5.50
N ARG A 84 12.14 -1.98 6.38
CA ARG A 84 11.48 -3.28 6.38
C ARG A 84 10.27 -3.19 7.31
N MET A 85 9.20 -3.91 6.98
CA MET A 85 8.00 -3.95 7.80
C MET A 85 8.29 -4.52 9.19
N ASN A 86 7.66 -3.93 10.21
CA ASN A 86 7.70 -4.44 11.57
C ASN A 86 7.25 -5.92 11.64
N ALA A 87 7.95 -6.73 12.45
CA ALA A 87 7.70 -8.16 12.57
C ALA A 87 6.26 -8.51 13.00
N VAL A 88 5.60 -7.65 13.79
CA VAL A 88 4.20 -7.84 14.20
C VAL A 88 3.27 -7.76 12.99
N PHE A 89 3.43 -6.74 12.14
CA PHE A 89 2.61 -6.60 10.92
C PHE A 89 2.92 -7.70 9.90
N GLU A 90 4.20 -8.05 9.75
CA GLU A 90 4.59 -9.14 8.86
C GLU A 90 3.95 -10.48 9.29
N THR A 91 3.99 -10.80 10.59
CA THR A 91 3.35 -12.01 11.13
C THR A 91 1.84 -11.97 10.91
N PHE A 92 1.21 -10.83 11.23
CA PHE A 92 -0.22 -10.63 11.01
C PHE A 92 -0.63 -10.89 9.55
N PHE A 93 0.06 -10.30 8.58
CA PHE A 93 -0.29 -10.47 7.17
C PHE A 93 -0.01 -11.89 6.66
N LYS A 94 1.02 -12.56 7.18
CA LYS A 94 1.29 -13.98 6.89
C LYS A 94 0.16 -14.90 7.34
N GLU A 95 -0.36 -14.70 8.54
CA GLU A 95 -1.48 -15.48 9.09
C GLU A 95 -2.80 -15.25 8.34
N HIS A 96 -2.91 -14.15 7.60
CA HIS A 96 -4.13 -13.72 6.92
C HIS A 96 -4.02 -13.79 5.38
N GLN A 97 -3.01 -14.49 4.86
CA GLN A 97 -2.86 -14.69 3.42
C GLN A 97 -4.12 -15.33 2.81
N ASN A 98 -4.53 -14.84 1.63
CA ASN A 98 -5.73 -15.27 0.89
C ASN A 98 -7.07 -14.93 1.55
N LYS A 99 -7.09 -14.23 2.69
CA LYS A 99 -8.34 -13.74 3.28
C LYS A 99 -8.87 -12.52 2.53
N LYS A 100 -10.16 -12.22 2.72
CA LYS A 100 -10.74 -10.96 2.25
C LYS A 100 -10.22 -9.82 3.11
N ILE A 101 -9.92 -8.69 2.48
CA ILE A 101 -9.40 -7.51 3.13
C ILE A 101 -10.04 -6.28 2.50
N TYR A 102 -10.41 -5.32 3.34
CA TYR A 102 -10.80 -3.98 2.98
C TYR A 102 -9.69 -3.00 3.39
N MET A 103 -9.53 -1.93 2.62
CA MET A 103 -8.54 -0.88 2.85
C MET A 103 -9.17 0.49 2.67
N ASN A 104 -8.79 1.43 3.54
CA ASN A 104 -9.07 2.85 3.40
C ASN A 104 -7.79 3.64 3.72
N GLY A 105 -7.26 4.38 2.75
CA GLY A 105 -6.04 5.19 2.88
C GLY A 105 -6.27 6.58 3.50
N HIS A 106 -7.51 6.99 3.72
CA HIS A 106 -7.84 8.35 4.14
C HIS A 106 -7.21 8.71 5.49
N THR A 107 -6.49 9.84 5.52
CA THR A 107 -5.82 10.36 6.72
C THR A 107 -6.13 11.84 6.92
N GLN A 108 -6.40 12.22 8.16
CA GLN A 108 -6.63 13.60 8.59
C GLN A 108 -5.96 13.82 9.94
N ILE A 109 -5.09 14.83 10.06
CA ILE A 109 -4.26 15.01 11.27
C ILE A 109 -4.72 16.13 12.22
N ARG A 110 -5.70 16.96 11.82
CA ARG A 110 -6.29 18.02 12.69
C ARG A 110 -7.65 17.59 13.24
N ALA A 111 -8.52 18.53 13.64
CA ALA A 111 -9.82 18.23 14.25
C ALA A 111 -10.58 17.15 13.48
N GLY A 112 -11.04 16.09 14.16
CA GLY A 112 -11.60 14.90 13.50
C GLY A 112 -10.52 13.96 12.94
N VAL A 113 -9.49 13.63 13.74
CA VAL A 113 -8.35 12.80 13.30
C VAL A 113 -8.84 11.47 12.70
N VAL A 114 -8.45 11.20 11.46
CA VAL A 114 -8.67 9.92 10.78
C VAL A 114 -7.32 9.31 10.46
N ARG A 115 -7.21 8.01 10.68
CA ARG A 115 -6.03 7.20 10.33
C ARG A 115 -6.41 6.24 9.22
N PRO A 116 -5.44 5.82 8.40
CA PRO A 116 -5.69 4.77 7.42
C PRO A 116 -6.05 3.47 8.16
N GLN A 117 -6.93 2.67 7.55
CA GLN A 117 -7.50 1.48 8.16
C GLN A 117 -7.49 0.31 7.21
N ILE A 118 -7.33 -0.88 7.79
CA ILE A 118 -7.56 -2.15 7.11
C ILE A 118 -8.48 -3.01 7.94
N ILE A 119 -9.33 -3.78 7.29
CA ILE A 119 -10.19 -4.79 7.94
C ILE A 119 -9.95 -6.10 7.22
N VAL A 120 -9.48 -7.10 7.94
CA VAL A 120 -9.37 -8.46 7.42
C VAL A 120 -10.57 -9.25 7.91
N PHE A 121 -11.28 -9.86 6.97
CA PHE A 121 -12.44 -10.71 7.27
C PHE A 121 -11.96 -12.15 7.48
N GLU A 122 -12.60 -12.86 8.41
CA GLU A 122 -12.38 -14.30 8.62
C GLU A 122 -12.80 -15.14 7.41
#